data_AF-A0A510JJY1-F1
#
_entry.id   AF-A0A510JJY1-F1
#
_cell.length_a   1.000
_cell.length_b   1.000
_cell.length_c   1.000
_cell.angle_alpha   90.00
_cell.angle_beta   90.00
_cell.angle_gamma   90.00
#
_symmetry.space_group_name_H-M   'P 1'
#
loop_
_entity.id
_entity.type
_entity.pdbx_description
1 polymer ?
#
loop_
_entity_poly.entity_id
_entity_poly.type
_entity_poly.pdbx_seq_one_letter_code
_entity_poly.pdbx_strand_id
1 'polypeptide(L)'
;MLKKSKVLFLLFLVIFMLSCGKKESQEKKRNPENVQNKAAQENIFSNNSIEKIIETFSKKSKDNKISIGDFEKLVYENKNYYYAKIHSKGDAIYALDYSGISATSIFLKVSKVDGANLGIIENMVVNLIQVSDEKINESEARVIYTKILASMGEKELSSLLTYTNGIIYGIRIDSATGEFIFFARESENENAVTSIQNLKFNDKKEITSQRMTNLGGR
;
A
#
# COMPACT_ATOMS: atom_id res chain seq x y z
N MET A 1 19.92 13.35 -74.87
CA MET A 1 19.86 12.09 -74.10
C MET A 1 19.11 12.33 -72.79
N LEU A 2 18.14 11.45 -72.53
CA LEU A 2 17.32 11.20 -71.34
C LEU A 2 16.79 12.36 -70.47
N LYS A 3 15.48 12.58 -70.64
CA LYS A 3 14.48 12.95 -69.62
C LYS A 3 14.65 12.19 -68.29
N LYS A 4 14.03 12.78 -67.24
CA LYS A 4 13.65 12.20 -65.94
C LYS A 4 14.68 12.39 -64.80
N SER A 5 14.70 13.57 -64.17
CA SER A 5 15.33 13.68 -62.83
C SER A 5 14.61 14.62 -61.84
N LYS A 6 13.33 14.92 -62.06
CA LYS A 6 12.50 15.63 -61.05
C LYS A 6 11.15 14.95 -60.77
N VAL A 7 11.04 13.66 -61.08
CA VAL A 7 9.86 12.83 -60.71
C VAL A 7 10.21 11.81 -59.61
N LEU A 8 11.50 11.52 -59.38
CA LEU A 8 11.91 10.53 -58.38
C LEU A 8 11.87 11.06 -56.94
N PHE A 9 11.99 12.38 -56.74
CA PHE A 9 11.92 12.98 -55.39
C PHE A 9 10.47 13.14 -54.88
N LEU A 10 9.49 13.19 -55.79
CA LEU A 10 8.07 13.28 -55.42
C LEU A 10 7.43 11.91 -55.13
N LEU A 11 8.06 10.80 -55.54
CA LEU A 11 7.54 9.46 -55.29
C LEU A 11 7.83 8.97 -53.85
N PHE A 12 8.86 9.53 -53.20
CA PHE A 12 9.23 9.15 -51.82
C PHE A 12 8.34 9.78 -50.75
N LEU A 13 7.67 10.90 -51.05
CA LEU A 13 6.78 11.61 -50.11
C LEU A 13 5.38 10.99 -50.02
N VAL A 14 4.95 10.19 -51.00
CA VAL A 14 3.61 9.60 -51.03
C VAL A 14 3.54 8.26 -50.29
N ILE A 15 4.67 7.55 -50.12
CA ILE A 15 4.71 6.25 -49.42
C ILE A 15 4.56 6.43 -47.90
N PHE A 16 4.84 7.62 -47.34
CA PHE A 16 4.67 7.90 -45.91
C PHE A 16 3.21 8.18 -45.50
N MET A 17 2.30 8.44 -46.44
CA MET A 17 0.91 8.83 -46.13
C MET A 17 -0.11 7.68 -46.30
N LEU A 18 0.34 6.48 -46.69
CA LEU A 18 -0.51 5.28 -46.80
C LEU A 18 -0.19 4.18 -45.77
N SER A 19 0.77 4.40 -44.86
CA SER A 19 0.79 3.62 -43.61
C SER A 19 -0.28 4.18 -42.70
N CYS A 20 -1.47 3.61 -42.89
CA CYS A 20 -2.62 3.66 -42.01
C CYS A 20 -2.16 3.51 -40.56
N GLY A 21 -1.89 4.65 -39.92
CA GLY A 21 -1.85 4.76 -38.47
C GLY A 21 -3.27 4.58 -37.98
N LYS A 22 -3.73 3.33 -37.90
CA LYS A 22 -4.71 2.95 -36.87
C LYS A 22 -4.17 3.56 -35.59
N LYS A 23 -4.79 4.64 -35.13
CA LYS A 23 -4.74 5.00 -33.73
C LYS A 23 -5.44 3.86 -33.01
N GLU A 24 -4.69 2.80 -32.72
CA GLU A 24 -4.96 2.02 -31.53
C GLU A 24 -4.88 3.04 -30.39
N SER A 25 -6.05 3.50 -29.96
CA SER A 25 -6.25 3.72 -28.55
C SER A 25 -5.63 2.51 -27.87
N GLN A 26 -4.46 2.68 -27.25
CA GLN A 26 -4.10 1.81 -26.15
C GLN A 26 -5.10 2.11 -25.03
N GLU A 27 -6.34 1.65 -25.22
CA GLU A 27 -7.00 0.95 -24.15
C GLU A 27 -5.96 -0.04 -23.66
N LYS A 28 -5.39 0.23 -22.48
CA LYS A 28 -4.82 -0.84 -21.67
C LYS A 28 -5.85 -1.96 -21.75
N LYS A 29 -5.60 -2.98 -22.56
CA LYS A 29 -6.32 -4.24 -22.48
C LYS A 29 -6.09 -4.66 -21.03
N ARG A 30 -7.08 -4.39 -20.18
CA ARG A 30 -7.16 -5.03 -18.87
C ARG A 30 -7.26 -6.50 -19.26
N ASN A 31 -6.15 -7.21 -19.10
CA ASN A 31 -6.11 -8.64 -19.33
C ASN A 31 -7.31 -9.21 -18.54
N PRO A 32 -8.27 -9.89 -19.17
CA PRO A 32 -9.43 -10.42 -18.44
C PRO A 32 -8.99 -11.40 -17.33
N GLU A 33 -7.81 -12.00 -17.47
CA GLU A 33 -7.11 -12.75 -16.42
C GLU A 33 -6.84 -11.94 -15.13
N ASN A 34 -6.59 -10.63 -15.23
CA ASN A 34 -6.31 -9.76 -14.07
C ASN A 34 -7.60 -9.45 -13.29
N VAL A 35 -8.76 -9.35 -13.97
CA VAL A 35 -10.04 -9.14 -13.27
C VAL A 35 -10.55 -10.44 -12.65
N GLN A 36 -10.36 -11.58 -13.31
CA GLN A 36 -10.70 -12.90 -12.75
C GLN A 36 -9.81 -13.30 -11.57
N ASN A 37 -8.49 -13.02 -11.61
CA ASN A 37 -7.58 -13.34 -10.51
C ASN A 37 -7.82 -12.49 -9.25
N LYS A 38 -8.27 -11.24 -9.40
CA LYS A 38 -8.62 -10.38 -8.25
C LYS A 38 -9.88 -10.84 -7.51
N ALA A 39 -10.88 -11.34 -8.24
CA ALA A 39 -12.06 -11.96 -7.63
C ALA A 39 -11.75 -13.28 -6.90
N ALA A 40 -10.64 -13.96 -7.24
CA ALA A 40 -10.21 -15.19 -6.58
C ALA A 40 -9.42 -14.95 -5.27
N GLN A 41 -8.97 -13.71 -5.02
CA GLN A 41 -8.16 -13.32 -3.86
C GLN A 41 -8.83 -12.20 -3.05
N GLU A 42 -10.13 -12.32 -2.79
CA GLU A 42 -10.87 -11.38 -1.92
C GLU A 42 -10.34 -11.32 -0.47
N ASN A 43 -9.50 -12.28 -0.07
CA ASN A 43 -8.79 -12.24 1.21
C ASN A 43 -7.66 -11.19 1.24
N ILE A 44 -7.14 -10.76 0.09
CA ILE A 44 -6.03 -9.80 -0.01
C ILE A 44 -6.59 -8.37 0.03
N PHE A 45 -6.02 -7.53 0.88
CA PHE A 45 -6.52 -6.18 1.16
C PHE A 45 -6.69 -5.31 -0.10
N SER A 46 -5.79 -5.40 -1.06
CA SER A 46 -5.77 -4.57 -2.28
C SER A 46 -6.91 -4.88 -3.26
N ASN A 47 -7.56 -6.03 -3.10
CA ASN A 47 -8.72 -6.46 -3.88
C ASN A 47 -10.05 -6.07 -3.23
N ASN A 48 -9.99 -5.42 -2.07
CA ASN A 48 -11.17 -5.06 -1.28
C ASN A 48 -11.48 -3.56 -1.36
N SER A 49 -12.75 -3.24 -1.15
CA SER A 49 -13.17 -1.85 -0.94
C SER A 49 -12.60 -1.32 0.37
N ILE A 50 -12.50 0.00 0.50
CA ILE A 50 -11.98 0.60 1.72
C ILE A 50 -12.83 0.24 2.95
N GLU A 51 -14.14 0.18 2.79
CA GLU A 51 -15.09 -0.19 3.84
C GLU A 51 -14.80 -1.59 4.37
N LYS A 52 -14.58 -2.56 3.45
CA LYS A 52 -14.21 -3.92 3.83
C LYS A 52 -12.87 -3.97 4.56
N ILE A 53 -11.85 -3.24 4.10
CA ILE A 53 -10.55 -3.23 4.79
C ILE A 53 -10.69 -2.63 6.21
N ILE A 54 -11.48 -1.56 6.38
CA ILE A 54 -11.76 -0.95 7.68
C ILE A 54 -12.53 -1.91 8.60
N GLU A 55 -13.50 -2.65 8.06
CA GLU A 55 -14.21 -3.69 8.81
C GLU A 55 -13.26 -4.80 9.26
N THR A 56 -12.38 -5.26 8.36
CA THR A 56 -11.34 -6.26 8.69
C THR A 56 -10.40 -5.75 9.77
N PHE A 57 -9.93 -4.50 9.69
CA PHE A 57 -9.16 -3.85 10.75
C PHE A 57 -9.91 -3.89 12.08
N SER A 58 -11.19 -3.53 12.09
CA SER A 58 -12.00 -3.49 13.31
C SER A 58 -12.16 -4.88 13.94
N LYS A 59 -12.45 -5.89 13.12
CA LYS A 59 -12.59 -7.28 13.55
C LYS A 59 -11.29 -7.85 14.09
N LYS A 60 -10.21 -7.81 13.29
CA LYS A 60 -8.91 -8.38 13.67
C LYS A 60 -8.30 -7.65 14.87
N SER A 61 -8.46 -6.32 14.95
CA SER A 61 -7.94 -5.56 16.10
C SER A 61 -8.63 -5.98 17.39
N LYS A 62 -9.95 -6.22 17.37
CA LYS A 62 -10.68 -6.75 18.53
C LYS A 62 -10.16 -8.14 18.93
N ASP A 63 -9.99 -9.04 17.97
CA ASP A 63 -9.46 -10.40 18.21
C ASP A 63 -8.05 -10.36 18.83
N ASN A 64 -7.21 -9.45 18.35
CA ASN A 64 -5.84 -9.23 18.84
C ASN A 64 -5.75 -8.30 20.07
N LYS A 65 -6.88 -7.90 20.67
CA LYS A 65 -6.97 -7.00 21.84
C LYS A 65 -6.30 -5.64 21.64
N ILE A 66 -6.39 -5.11 20.41
CA ILE A 66 -5.91 -3.79 20.02
C ILE A 66 -7.12 -2.85 19.92
N SER A 67 -7.09 -1.78 20.70
CA SER A 67 -8.10 -0.72 20.58
C SER A 67 -7.66 0.27 19.50
N ILE A 68 -8.49 0.44 18.47
CA ILE A 68 -8.29 1.45 17.42
C ILE A 68 -9.44 2.46 17.45
N GLY A 69 -9.17 3.69 17.01
CA GLY A 69 -10.19 4.71 16.78
C GLY A 69 -10.84 4.59 15.40
N ASP A 70 -11.70 5.55 15.09
CA ASP A 70 -12.29 5.67 13.75
C ASP A 70 -11.22 5.97 12.70
N PHE A 71 -11.44 5.50 11.47
CA PHE A 71 -10.61 5.89 10.34
C PHE A 71 -10.96 7.30 9.86
N GLU A 72 -9.92 8.13 9.72
CA GLU A 72 -10.00 9.47 9.16
C GLU A 72 -9.30 9.52 7.81
N LYS A 73 -9.82 10.33 6.88
CA LYS A 73 -9.18 10.59 5.61
C LYS A 73 -8.21 11.77 5.73
N LEU A 74 -7.03 11.62 5.14
CA LEU A 74 -5.97 12.60 5.08
C LEU A 74 -5.42 12.68 3.65
N VAL A 75 -5.23 13.89 3.13
CA VAL A 75 -4.57 14.09 1.83
C VAL A 75 -3.16 14.63 2.06
N TYR A 76 -2.16 13.96 1.50
CA TYR A 76 -0.75 14.34 1.61
C TYR A 76 0.00 13.95 0.33
N GLU A 77 0.83 14.85 -0.22
CA GLU A 77 1.56 14.63 -1.49
C GLU A 77 0.67 14.11 -2.64
N ASN A 78 -0.54 14.65 -2.79
CA ASN A 78 -1.56 14.22 -3.76
C ASN A 78 -2.01 12.74 -3.61
N LYS A 79 -1.76 12.11 -2.47
CA LYS A 79 -2.24 10.77 -2.11
C LYS A 79 -3.35 10.85 -1.07
N ASN A 80 -4.28 9.89 -1.10
CA ASN A 80 -5.30 9.76 -0.08
C ASN A 80 -4.86 8.69 0.90
N TYR A 81 -4.67 9.10 2.15
CA TYR A 81 -4.47 8.21 3.27
C TYR A 81 -5.76 8.06 4.05
N TYR A 82 -5.99 6.86 4.55
CA TYR A 82 -7.00 6.62 5.58
C TYR A 82 -6.29 6.04 6.77
N TYR A 83 -6.48 6.61 7.95
CA TYR A 83 -5.70 6.22 9.11
C TYR A 83 -6.54 6.16 10.38
N ALA A 84 -6.17 5.26 11.29
CA ALA A 84 -6.77 5.12 12.59
C ALA A 84 -5.68 5.19 13.67
N LYS A 85 -5.96 5.93 14.74
CA LYS A 85 -5.10 5.96 15.92
C LYS A 85 -5.26 4.67 16.71
N ILE A 86 -4.18 4.16 17.27
CA ILE A 86 -4.21 2.97 18.11
C ILE A 86 -4.25 3.42 19.57
N HIS A 87 -5.40 3.33 20.23
CA HIS A 87 -5.55 3.84 21.60
C HIS A 87 -4.74 3.05 22.63
N SER A 88 -4.42 1.79 22.36
CA SER A 88 -3.50 1.02 23.21
C SER A 88 -2.07 1.54 23.19
N LYS A 89 -1.72 2.45 22.27
CA LYS A 89 -0.43 3.13 22.17
C LYS A 89 -0.56 4.48 21.47
N GLY A 90 -0.67 5.56 22.24
CA GLY A 90 -1.03 6.90 21.75
C GLY A 90 -0.11 7.51 20.68
N ASP A 91 1.06 6.92 20.44
CA ASP A 91 2.04 7.29 19.42
C ASP A 91 2.07 6.32 18.23
N ALA A 92 1.03 5.49 18.05
CA ALA A 92 0.91 4.52 16.97
C ALA A 92 -0.35 4.70 16.14
N ILE A 93 -0.23 4.47 14.83
CA ILE A 93 -1.31 4.56 13.86
C ILE A 93 -1.27 3.40 12.87
N TYR A 94 -2.45 2.96 12.43
CA TYR A 94 -2.59 2.23 11.17
C TYR A 94 -2.93 3.21 10.06
N ALA A 95 -2.38 3.01 8.87
CA ALA A 95 -2.70 3.81 7.69
C ALA A 95 -2.83 2.94 6.44
N LEU A 96 -3.67 3.37 5.51
CA LEU A 96 -3.82 2.81 4.17
C LEU A 96 -3.45 3.89 3.16
N ASP A 97 -2.54 3.58 2.24
CA ASP A 97 -2.38 4.36 1.01
C ASP A 97 -3.43 3.90 0.00
N TYR A 98 -4.27 4.84 -0.44
CA TYR A 98 -5.38 4.57 -1.33
C TYR A 98 -5.22 5.38 -2.62
N SER A 99 -5.00 4.67 -3.72
CA SER A 99 -4.77 5.26 -5.03
C SER A 99 -5.78 4.75 -6.05
N GLY A 100 -6.54 5.66 -6.64
CA GLY A 100 -7.63 5.32 -7.56
C GLY A 100 -8.78 4.61 -6.86
N ILE A 101 -8.88 3.29 -7.04
CA ILE A 101 -10.01 2.46 -6.58
C ILE A 101 -9.61 1.33 -5.62
N SER A 102 -8.34 1.28 -5.21
CA SER A 102 -7.82 0.20 -4.36
C SER A 102 -6.75 0.73 -3.40
N ALA A 103 -6.64 0.07 -2.25
CA ALA A 103 -5.50 0.25 -1.37
C ALA A 103 -4.24 -0.31 -2.05
N THR A 104 -3.16 0.46 -2.07
CA THR A 104 -1.86 0.07 -2.64
C THR A 104 -0.90 -0.43 -1.57
N SER A 105 -1.08 0.03 -0.33
CA SER A 105 -0.25 -0.37 0.81
C SER A 105 -1.00 -0.12 2.12
N ILE A 106 -0.68 -0.92 3.13
CA ILE A 106 -1.11 -0.69 4.51
C ILE A 106 0.12 -0.60 5.43
N PHE A 107 0.02 0.23 6.46
CA PHE A 107 1.13 0.62 7.31
C PHE A 107 0.74 0.57 8.78
N LEU A 108 1.70 0.17 9.61
CA LEU A 108 1.75 0.45 11.03
C LEU A 108 2.91 1.40 11.23
N LYS A 109 2.66 2.56 11.81
CA LYS A 109 3.69 3.54 12.15
C LYS A 109 3.64 3.79 13.65
N VAL A 110 4.81 3.68 14.29
CA VAL A 110 5.00 3.74 15.73
C VAL A 110 6.14 4.72 16.02
N SER A 111 5.86 5.85 16.68
CA SER A 111 6.89 6.87 16.88
C SER A 111 8.01 6.43 17.80
N LYS A 112 7.75 5.58 18.81
CA LYS A 112 8.78 5.08 19.72
C LYS A 112 8.64 3.60 20.02
N VAL A 113 9.74 2.87 19.84
CA VAL A 113 9.93 1.47 20.25
C VAL A 113 10.82 1.41 21.49
N ASP A 114 10.40 0.69 22.53
CA ASP A 114 11.21 0.40 23.71
C ASP A 114 10.88 -0.99 24.27
N GLY A 115 11.75 -1.52 25.14
CA GLY A 115 11.61 -2.88 25.67
C GLY A 115 10.28 -3.15 26.37
N ALA A 116 9.63 -2.11 26.91
CA ALA A 116 8.35 -2.24 27.61
C ALA A 116 7.17 -2.41 26.64
N ASN A 117 7.31 -2.01 25.37
CA ASN A 117 6.23 -2.01 24.39
C ASN A 117 6.38 -3.03 23.25
N LEU A 118 7.44 -3.84 23.25
CA LEU A 118 7.72 -4.84 22.21
C LEU A 118 6.55 -5.82 21.98
N GLY A 119 6.00 -6.40 23.05
CA GLY A 119 4.88 -7.34 22.92
C GLY A 119 3.60 -6.71 22.36
N ILE A 120 3.38 -5.42 22.64
CA ILE A 120 2.25 -4.68 22.07
C ILE A 120 2.49 -4.41 20.58
N ILE A 121 3.69 -3.98 20.21
CA ILE A 121 4.07 -3.74 18.80
C ILE A 121 3.99 -5.04 17.99
N GLU A 122 4.45 -6.16 18.55
CA GLU A 122 4.33 -7.47 17.90
C GLU A 122 2.86 -7.78 17.58
N ASN A 123 1.96 -7.61 18.54
CA ASN A 123 0.52 -7.82 18.30
C ASN A 123 -0.01 -6.86 17.21
N MET A 124 0.46 -5.60 17.18
CA MET A 124 0.08 -4.64 16.14
C MET A 124 0.55 -5.04 14.74
N VAL A 125 1.76 -5.59 14.63
CA VAL A 125 2.30 -6.11 13.38
C VAL A 125 1.54 -7.35 12.95
N VAL A 126 1.31 -8.30 13.86
CA VAL A 126 0.51 -9.51 13.61
C VAL A 126 -0.88 -9.15 13.09
N ASN A 127 -1.54 -8.17 13.72
CA ASN A 127 -2.83 -7.68 13.27
C ASN A 127 -2.78 -7.13 11.84
N LEU A 128 -1.78 -6.31 11.50
CA LEU A 128 -1.63 -5.77 10.14
C LEU A 128 -1.39 -6.88 9.12
N ILE A 129 -0.57 -7.90 9.43
CA ILE A 129 -0.36 -9.06 8.55
C ILE A 129 -1.68 -9.79 8.31
N GLN A 130 -2.49 -10.04 9.34
CA GLN A 130 -3.81 -10.69 9.19
C GLN A 130 -4.84 -9.83 8.45
N VAL A 131 -4.71 -8.51 8.51
CA VAL A 131 -5.54 -7.59 7.70
C VAL A 131 -5.09 -7.58 6.24
N SER A 132 -3.79 -7.75 5.99
CA SER A 132 -3.25 -7.79 4.63
C SER A 132 -3.76 -9.01 3.84
N ASP A 133 -3.95 -10.13 4.54
CA ASP A 133 -4.51 -11.37 4.02
C ASP A 133 -5.31 -12.09 5.12
N GLU A 134 -6.64 -12.10 4.96
CA GLU A 134 -7.56 -12.65 5.97
C GLU A 134 -7.38 -14.17 6.23
N LYS A 135 -6.72 -14.90 5.32
CA LYS A 135 -6.44 -16.33 5.49
C LYS A 135 -5.24 -16.59 6.41
N ILE A 136 -4.38 -15.59 6.61
CA ILE A 136 -3.24 -15.71 7.52
C ILE A 136 -3.78 -15.73 8.96
N ASN A 137 -3.48 -16.83 9.67
CA ASN A 137 -3.80 -16.94 11.09
C ASN A 137 -2.71 -16.33 11.97
N GLU A 138 -2.95 -16.23 13.28
CA GLU A 138 -2.03 -15.58 14.21
C GLU A 138 -0.63 -16.24 14.24
N SER A 139 -0.58 -17.58 14.27
CA SER A 139 0.68 -18.31 14.29
C SER A 139 1.49 -18.06 13.03
N GLU A 140 0.84 -18.04 11.87
CA GLU A 140 1.50 -17.77 10.59
C GLU A 140 1.98 -16.32 10.51
N ALA A 141 1.18 -15.36 10.97
CA ALA A 141 1.58 -13.96 11.04
C ALA A 141 2.82 -13.73 11.93
N ARG A 142 2.90 -14.41 13.09
CA ARG A 142 4.09 -14.36 13.96
C ARG A 142 5.32 -14.95 13.28
N VAL A 143 5.17 -16.02 12.51
CA VAL A 143 6.25 -16.61 11.71
C VAL A 143 6.73 -15.64 10.62
N ILE A 144 5.82 -14.98 9.91
CA ILE A 144 6.15 -13.95 8.91
C ILE A 144 6.96 -12.84 9.58
N TYR A 145 6.48 -12.30 10.70
CA TYR A 145 7.19 -11.24 11.42
C TYR A 145 8.58 -11.68 11.88
N THR A 146 8.70 -12.89 12.44
CA THR A 146 9.98 -13.47 12.87
C THR A 146 10.96 -13.58 11.71
N LYS A 147 10.50 -14.01 10.51
CA LYS A 147 11.35 -14.10 9.31
C LYS A 147 11.87 -12.72 8.86
N ILE A 148 11.05 -11.68 8.96
CA ILE A 148 11.47 -10.30 8.62
C ILE A 148 12.51 -9.80 9.63
N LEU A 149 12.31 -10.06 10.92
CA LEU A 149 13.28 -9.69 11.95
C LEU A 149 14.60 -10.46 11.80
N ALA A 150 14.55 -11.76 11.53
CA ALA A 150 15.74 -12.60 11.37
C ALA A 150 16.59 -12.25 10.13
N SER A 151 15.99 -11.58 9.13
CA SER A 151 16.69 -11.07 7.95
C SER A 151 17.26 -9.66 8.14
N MET A 152 17.00 -9.02 9.28
CA MET A 152 17.60 -7.74 9.63
C MET A 152 19.02 -7.96 10.17
N GLY A 153 20.03 -7.46 9.46
CA GLY A 153 21.41 -7.46 9.95
C GLY A 153 21.58 -6.58 11.20
N GLU A 154 22.65 -6.80 11.98
CA GLU A 154 22.88 -6.13 13.28
C GLU A 154 22.84 -4.59 13.24
N LYS A 155 23.10 -3.98 12.08
CA LYS A 155 23.11 -2.53 11.88
C LYS A 155 22.10 -2.06 10.81
N GLU A 156 21.31 -2.99 10.27
CA GLU A 156 20.32 -2.68 9.27
C GLU A 156 19.08 -2.08 9.91
N LEU A 157 18.56 -1.02 9.29
CA LEU A 157 17.34 -0.35 9.74
C LEU A 157 16.13 -0.72 8.88
N SER A 158 16.28 -1.70 8.00
CA SER A 158 15.19 -2.19 7.18
C SER A 158 15.37 -3.66 6.83
N SER A 159 14.25 -4.34 6.64
CA SER A 159 14.20 -5.70 6.12
C SER A 159 12.90 -5.91 5.35
N LEU A 160 12.90 -6.86 4.40
CA LEU A 160 11.75 -7.19 3.57
C LEU A 160 11.59 -8.69 3.38
N LEU A 161 10.34 -9.12 3.20
CA LEU A 161 9.97 -10.49 2.87
C LEU A 161 8.82 -10.47 1.87
N THR A 162 9.07 -10.99 0.67
CA THR A 162 8.01 -11.34 -0.28
C THR A 162 7.44 -12.70 0.11
N TYR A 163 6.14 -12.75 0.42
CA TYR A 163 5.48 -13.96 0.88
C TYR A 163 4.79 -14.71 -0.27
N THR A 164 4.36 -15.94 -0.01
CA THR A 164 3.75 -16.84 -1.02
C THR A 164 2.44 -16.31 -1.60
N ASN A 165 1.77 -15.39 -0.90
CA ASN A 165 0.57 -14.71 -1.38
C ASN A 165 0.86 -13.49 -2.28
N GLY A 166 2.14 -13.20 -2.57
CA GLY A 166 2.56 -12.07 -3.40
C GLY A 166 2.68 -10.73 -2.66
N ILE A 167 2.33 -10.68 -1.36
CA ILE A 167 2.51 -9.48 -0.54
C ILE A 167 3.97 -9.36 -0.13
N ILE A 168 4.51 -8.15 -0.27
CA ILE A 168 5.81 -7.73 0.25
C ILE A 168 5.56 -7.10 1.61
N TYR A 169 6.08 -7.75 2.64
CA TYR A 169 6.13 -7.21 4.00
C TYR A 169 7.48 -6.59 4.27
N GLY A 170 7.54 -5.56 5.10
CA GLY A 170 8.82 -5.02 5.51
C GLY A 170 8.78 -4.15 6.75
N ILE A 171 9.96 -3.94 7.28
CA ILE A 171 10.24 -3.03 8.40
C ILE A 171 11.15 -1.92 7.88
N ARG A 172 10.92 -0.70 8.35
CA ARG A 172 11.85 0.42 8.26
C ARG A 172 11.91 1.13 9.61
N ILE A 173 13.11 1.48 10.04
CA ILE A 173 13.39 2.24 11.25
C ILE A 173 14.05 3.54 10.83
N ASP A 174 13.47 4.66 11.22
CA ASP A 174 14.07 5.96 11.00
C ASP A 174 15.28 6.15 11.93
N SER A 175 16.46 6.38 11.36
CA SER A 175 17.71 6.46 12.12
C SER A 175 17.80 7.67 13.04
N ALA A 176 17.07 8.75 12.73
CA ALA A 176 17.13 10.00 13.47
C ALA A 176 16.12 10.03 14.63
N THR A 177 14.94 9.46 14.41
CA THR A 177 13.81 9.53 15.34
C THR A 177 13.55 8.22 16.08
N GLY A 178 14.03 7.09 15.56
CA GLY A 178 13.68 5.76 16.05
C GLY A 178 12.26 5.31 15.69
N GLU A 179 11.58 6.05 14.81
CA GLU A 179 10.23 5.69 14.35
C GLU A 179 10.27 4.35 13.62
N PHE A 180 9.39 3.45 14.02
CA PHE A 180 9.22 2.12 13.44
C PHE A 180 8.04 2.11 12.49
N ILE A 181 8.28 1.60 11.29
CA ILE A 181 7.26 1.42 10.26
C ILE A 181 7.26 -0.05 9.84
N PHE A 182 6.12 -0.70 9.99
CA PHE A 182 5.84 -1.97 9.33
C PHE A 182 4.89 -1.72 8.16
N PHE A 183 5.12 -2.39 7.03
CA PHE A 183 4.28 -2.22 5.85
C PHE A 183 3.97 -3.55 5.16
N ALA A 184 2.82 -3.57 4.48
CA ALA A 184 2.43 -4.60 3.53
C ALA A 184 2.02 -3.93 2.21
N ARG A 185 2.56 -4.39 1.08
CA ARG A 185 2.34 -3.82 -0.26
C ARG A 185 2.44 -4.90 -1.34
N GLU A 186 1.83 -4.68 -2.50
CA GLU A 186 1.96 -5.58 -3.66
C GLU A 186 2.90 -5.05 -4.75
N SER A 187 3.41 -3.83 -4.60
CA SER A 187 4.32 -3.21 -5.56
C SER A 187 5.70 -3.03 -4.96
N GLU A 188 6.74 -3.26 -5.77
CA GLU A 188 8.13 -2.94 -5.43
C GLU A 188 8.40 -1.43 -5.33
N ASN A 189 7.45 -0.57 -5.71
CA ASN A 189 7.59 0.88 -5.55
C ASN A 189 7.53 1.31 -4.06
N GLU A 190 8.61 1.92 -3.57
CA GLU A 190 8.75 2.35 -2.17
C GLU A 190 8.27 3.78 -1.88
N ASN A 191 7.76 4.50 -2.88
CA ASN A 191 7.33 5.90 -2.71
C ASN A 191 6.25 6.03 -1.63
N ALA A 192 5.38 5.03 -1.46
CA ALA A 192 4.36 5.03 -0.42
C ALA A 192 4.97 4.92 0.99
N VAL A 193 5.99 4.06 1.15
CA VAL A 193 6.76 3.87 2.41
C VAL A 193 7.52 5.15 2.78
N THR A 194 8.10 5.82 1.80
CA THR A 194 8.83 7.08 2.03
C THR A 194 7.87 8.23 2.38
N SER A 195 6.75 8.36 1.66
CA SER A 195 5.74 9.39 1.98
C SER A 195 5.15 9.20 3.39
N ILE A 196 4.83 7.97 3.80
CA ILE A 196 4.25 7.71 5.14
C ILE A 196 5.26 7.96 6.27
N GLN A 197 6.56 7.74 6.03
CA GLN A 197 7.62 8.04 6.99
C GLN A 197 7.70 9.56 7.25
N ASN A 198 7.65 10.36 6.19
CA ASN A 198 7.71 11.82 6.31
C ASN A 198 6.41 12.44 6.85
N LEU A 199 5.29 11.72 6.75
CA LEU A 199 3.98 12.20 7.18
C LEU A 199 3.84 12.28 8.71
N LYS A 200 3.52 13.47 9.22
CA LYS A 200 3.25 13.71 10.64
C LYS A 200 1.76 13.82 10.91
N PHE A 201 1.18 12.78 11.51
CA PHE A 201 -0.27 12.72 11.80
C PHE A 201 -0.75 13.68 12.92
N ASN A 202 0.17 14.34 13.64
CA ASN A 202 -0.15 15.25 14.73
C ASN A 202 -0.19 16.73 14.31
N ASP A 203 0.33 17.09 13.13
CA ASP A 203 0.45 18.47 12.69
C ASP A 203 -0.74 18.89 11.81
N LYS A 204 -1.80 19.42 12.46
CA LYS A 204 -3.01 19.92 11.78
C LYS A 204 -2.76 21.05 10.75
N LYS A 205 -1.56 21.63 10.69
CA LYS A 205 -1.22 22.72 9.77
C LYS A 205 -0.98 22.27 8.32
N GLU A 206 -0.66 20.98 8.10
CA GLU A 206 -0.44 20.41 6.75
C GLU A 206 -1.57 19.45 6.32
N ILE A 207 -2.63 19.36 7.13
CA ILE A 207 -3.62 18.28 7.05
C ILE A 207 -5.00 18.85 6.75
N THR A 208 -5.55 18.51 5.58
CA THR A 208 -7.01 18.57 5.37
C THR A 208 -7.60 17.22 5.79
N SER A 209 -8.03 17.10 7.05
CA SER A 209 -8.69 15.88 7.55
C SER A 209 -10.20 15.95 7.31
N GLN A 210 -10.78 14.90 6.73
CA GLN A 210 -12.23 14.69 6.66
C GLN A 210 -12.56 13.41 7.43
N ARG A 211 -13.38 13.53 8.48
CA ARG A 211 -13.86 12.39 9.25
C ARG A 211 -14.89 11.62 8.43
N MET A 212 -14.72 10.31 8.27
CA MET A 212 -15.76 9.48 7.66
C MET A 212 -16.86 9.23 8.69
N THR A 213 -17.92 10.04 8.67
CA THR A 213 -19.09 9.83 9.54
C THR A 213 -20.09 8.86 8.87
N ASN A 214 -20.43 7.79 9.60
CA ASN A 214 -21.54 6.85 9.40
C ASN A 214 -21.54 6.01 8.11
N LEU A 215 -21.04 4.78 8.21
CA LEU A 215 -21.32 3.68 7.26
C LEU A 215 -22.36 2.67 7.77
N GLY A 216 -23.17 3.02 8.77
CA GLY A 216 -24.22 2.15 9.29
C GLY A 216 -25.43 2.94 9.74
N GLY A 217 -26.49 2.94 8.92
CA GLY A 217 -27.75 3.61 9.22
C GLY A 217 -28.71 3.57 8.04
N ARG A 218 -29.22 2.38 7.73
CA ARG A 218 -30.53 2.20 7.10
C ARG A 218 -31.39 1.40 8.05
#